data_AF-A0A2T9X1L4-F1
#
_entry.id   AF-A0A2T9X1L4-F1
#
_cell.length_a   1.000
_cell.length_b   1.000
_cell.length_c   1.000
_cell.angle_alpha   90.00
_cell.angle_beta   90.00
_cell.angle_gamma   90.00
#
_symmetry.space_group_name_H-M   'P 1'
#
loop_
_entity.id
_entity.type
_entity.pdbx_description
1 polymer ?
#
loop_
_entity_poly.entity_id
_entity_poly.type
_entity_poly.pdbx_seq_one_letter_code
_entity_poly.pdbx_strand_id
1 'polypeptide(L)'
;MSHLNLEGSSSVEVINSQIINVTPSLPKINFKAPMTATGEVNVSITVSGEDVSQVMLYIDNSLLTTFSGNSTFIYALNTANYPDGTYTLKVVAMQSDGLSSTYTTHIQVENQLESLNNKLSTLNDSLSTRSSSVSSVNSNLSGKVSTLQIISIIGIIITIVAIALALVRRK
;
A
#
# COMPACT_ATOMS: atom_id res chain seq x y z
N MET A 1 -9.68 -5.70 -92.94
CA MET A 1 -9.23 -4.99 -91.74
C MET A 1 -9.52 -5.89 -90.55
N SER A 2 -8.50 -6.49 -89.94
CA SER A 2 -8.66 -7.31 -88.75
C SER A 2 -8.66 -6.39 -87.52
N HIS A 3 -9.78 -6.35 -86.79
CA HIS A 3 -9.88 -5.66 -85.51
C HIS A 3 -9.05 -6.39 -84.45
N LEU A 4 -8.22 -5.64 -83.73
CA LEU A 4 -7.47 -6.14 -82.58
C LEU A 4 -8.43 -6.18 -81.39
N ASN A 5 -8.80 -7.39 -80.94
CA ASN A 5 -9.59 -7.56 -79.73
C ASN A 5 -8.66 -7.50 -78.51
N LEU A 6 -8.92 -6.56 -77.60
CA LEU A 6 -8.15 -6.33 -76.38
C LEU A 6 -8.92 -6.74 -75.11
N GLU A 7 -10.08 -7.38 -75.25
CA GLU A 7 -10.80 -7.95 -74.10
C GLU A 7 -9.92 -8.98 -73.39
N GLY A 8 -9.63 -8.74 -72.10
CA GLY A 8 -8.78 -9.58 -71.28
C GLY A 8 -7.28 -9.21 -71.27
N SER A 9 -6.87 -8.11 -71.92
CA SER A 9 -5.45 -7.68 -71.95
C SER A 9 -4.91 -7.17 -70.61
N SER A 10 -5.77 -6.94 -69.62
CA SER A 10 -5.40 -6.44 -68.30
C SER A 10 -5.60 -7.52 -67.25
N SER A 11 -4.52 -7.86 -66.58
CA SER A 11 -4.53 -8.71 -65.38
C SER A 11 -4.29 -7.82 -64.16
N VAL A 12 -5.04 -8.09 -63.08
CA VAL A 12 -4.77 -7.51 -61.76
C VAL A 12 -4.37 -8.66 -60.86
N GLU A 13 -3.15 -8.60 -60.33
CA GLU A 13 -2.62 -9.60 -59.42
C GLU A 13 -2.50 -8.99 -58.02
N VAL A 14 -3.03 -9.69 -57.02
CA VAL A 14 -2.91 -9.27 -55.62
C VAL A 14 -1.53 -9.65 -55.14
N ILE A 15 -0.66 -8.65 -54.94
CA ILE A 15 0.63 -8.86 -54.31
C ILE A 15 0.43 -8.87 -52.80
N ASN A 16 0.46 -10.07 -52.21
CA ASN A 16 0.55 -10.22 -50.77
C ASN A 16 1.98 -9.89 -50.31
N SER A 17 2.17 -8.72 -49.70
CA SER A 17 3.46 -8.37 -49.09
C SER A 17 3.54 -8.91 -47.65
N GLN A 18 4.65 -9.55 -47.29
CA GLN A 18 4.93 -9.99 -45.92
C GLN A 18 6.01 -9.10 -45.31
N ILE A 19 5.77 -8.57 -44.11
CA ILE A 19 6.79 -7.83 -43.34
C ILE A 19 7.76 -8.86 -42.74
N ILE A 20 9.01 -8.83 -43.16
CA ILE A 20 10.04 -9.80 -42.75
C ILE A 20 10.76 -9.34 -41.48
N ASN A 21 11.04 -8.04 -41.35
CA ASN A 21 11.65 -7.43 -40.16
C ASN A 21 11.39 -5.91 -40.13
N VAL A 22 11.51 -5.33 -38.95
CA VAL A 22 11.52 -3.87 -38.71
C VAL A 22 12.91 -3.49 -38.20
N THR A 23 13.51 -2.48 -38.83
CA THR A 23 14.85 -1.97 -38.48
C THR A 23 14.76 -0.45 -38.34
N PRO A 24 15.26 0.13 -37.24
CA PRO A 24 15.92 -0.53 -36.11
C PRO A 24 14.99 -1.35 -35.21
N SER A 25 15.56 -2.24 -34.39
CA SER A 25 14.78 -3.01 -33.41
C SER A 25 14.14 -2.10 -32.36
N LEU A 26 13.01 -2.51 -31.79
CA LEU A 26 12.32 -1.77 -30.74
C LEU A 26 13.24 -1.45 -29.54
N PRO A 27 13.00 -0.33 -28.83
CA PRO A 27 13.79 0.04 -27.67
C PRO A 27 13.67 -0.98 -26.55
N LYS A 28 14.75 -1.19 -25.80
CA LYS A 28 14.76 -2.01 -24.59
C LYS A 28 14.68 -1.11 -23.37
N ILE A 29 13.76 -1.45 -22.45
CA ILE A 29 13.54 -0.72 -21.21
C ILE A 29 13.96 -1.61 -20.04
N ASN A 30 14.82 -1.07 -19.18
CA ASN A 30 15.10 -1.63 -17.86
C ASN A 30 14.61 -0.62 -16.81
N PHE A 31 13.56 -0.99 -16.08
CA PHE A 31 12.91 -0.11 -15.11
C PHE A 31 13.13 -0.63 -13.68
N LYS A 32 13.64 0.23 -12.80
CA LYS A 32 13.86 -0.06 -11.38
C LYS A 32 13.08 0.94 -10.54
N ALA A 33 12.12 0.44 -9.79
CA ALA A 33 11.37 1.18 -8.79
C ALA A 33 11.35 0.37 -7.49
N PRO A 34 11.26 1.02 -6.31
CA PRO A 34 11.04 0.31 -5.06
C PRO A 34 9.66 -0.35 -5.07
N MET A 35 9.55 -1.49 -4.37
CA MET A 35 8.27 -2.21 -4.26
C MET A 35 7.28 -1.47 -3.36
N THR A 36 7.79 -0.84 -2.30
CA THR A 36 7.03 -0.01 -1.36
C THR A 36 7.68 1.36 -1.26
N ALA A 37 6.88 2.42 -1.17
CA ALA A 37 7.33 3.78 -1.12
C ALA A 37 6.54 4.66 -0.14
N THR A 38 7.27 5.57 0.49
CA THR A 38 6.75 6.60 1.38
C THR A 38 7.60 7.86 1.19
N GLY A 39 6.95 9.03 1.11
CA GLY A 39 7.65 10.29 0.81
C GLY A 39 8.26 10.34 -0.59
N GLU A 40 9.46 10.89 -0.73
CA GLU A 40 10.15 11.01 -2.02
C GLU A 40 11.00 9.77 -2.31
N VAL A 41 10.74 9.10 -3.44
CA VAL A 41 11.49 7.92 -3.88
C VAL A 41 11.99 8.06 -5.31
N ASN A 42 13.19 7.55 -5.59
CA ASN A 42 13.76 7.58 -6.92
C ASN A 42 13.34 6.35 -7.73
N VAL A 43 12.83 6.59 -8.94
CA VAL A 43 12.62 5.56 -9.95
C VAL A 43 13.65 5.74 -11.07
N SER A 44 14.28 4.64 -11.49
CA SER A 44 15.37 4.64 -12.48
C SER A 44 14.95 3.89 -13.73
N ILE A 45 15.02 4.58 -14.87
CA ILE A 45 14.60 4.08 -16.17
C ILE A 45 15.82 4.10 -17.09
N THR A 46 16.28 2.94 -17.53
CA THR A 46 17.34 2.83 -18.54
C THR A 46 16.72 2.40 -19.86
N VAL A 47 16.87 3.22 -20.89
CA VAL A 47 16.42 2.90 -22.25
C VAL A 47 17.63 2.76 -23.16
N SER A 48 17.65 1.68 -23.93
CA SER A 48 18.66 1.45 -24.98
C SER A 48 17.98 1.07 -26.29
N GLY A 49 18.54 1.50 -27.42
CA GLY A 49 17.95 1.33 -28.74
C GLY A 49 18.35 2.46 -29.66
N GLU A 50 18.13 2.28 -30.97
CA GLU A 50 18.35 3.31 -31.99
C GLU A 50 17.07 4.13 -32.19
N ASP A 51 17.24 5.38 -32.61
CA ASP A 51 16.17 6.32 -32.97
C ASP A 51 15.12 6.58 -31.87
N VAL A 52 15.47 6.37 -30.60
CA VAL A 52 14.59 6.70 -29.46
C VAL A 52 14.38 8.21 -29.38
N SER A 53 13.15 8.65 -29.65
CA SER A 53 12.77 10.06 -29.65
C SER A 53 12.23 10.51 -28.28
N GLN A 54 11.36 9.68 -27.68
CA GLN A 54 10.65 10.02 -26.45
C GLN A 54 10.55 8.84 -25.49
N VAL A 55 10.65 9.13 -24.20
CA VAL A 55 10.41 8.17 -23.11
C VAL A 55 9.44 8.79 -22.12
N MET A 56 8.24 8.23 -22.02
CA MET A 56 7.16 8.75 -21.18
C MET A 56 6.97 7.86 -19.95
N LEU A 57 7.00 8.44 -18.76
CA LEU A 57 6.71 7.76 -17.50
C LEU A 57 5.31 8.14 -17.04
N TYR A 58 4.51 7.14 -16.69
CA TYR A 58 3.15 7.28 -16.19
C TYR A 58 3.01 6.63 -14.81
N ILE A 59 2.09 7.16 -14.02
CA ILE A 59 1.48 6.48 -12.87
C ILE A 59 -0.01 6.28 -13.16
N ASP A 60 -0.44 5.03 -13.16
CA ASP A 60 -1.70 4.55 -13.72
C ASP A 60 -1.93 5.08 -15.15
N ASN A 61 -2.83 6.06 -15.28
CA ASN A 61 -3.18 6.71 -16.54
C ASN A 61 -2.66 8.15 -16.65
N SER A 62 -1.98 8.67 -15.62
CA SER A 62 -1.47 10.04 -15.58
C SER A 62 0.00 10.10 -16.01
N LEU A 63 0.33 11.03 -16.91
CA LEU A 63 1.70 11.28 -17.34
C LEU A 63 2.46 12.02 -16.24
N LEU A 64 3.55 11.43 -15.74
CA LEU A 64 4.42 12.06 -14.76
C LEU A 64 5.46 12.96 -15.42
N THR A 65 6.13 12.45 -16.46
CA THR A 65 7.20 13.17 -17.15
C THR A 65 7.52 12.54 -18.51
N THR A 66 8.22 13.30 -19.35
CA THR A 66 8.76 12.85 -20.63
C THR A 66 10.25 13.17 -20.71
N PHE A 67 11.04 12.20 -21.15
CA PHE A 67 12.46 12.34 -21.46
C PHE A 67 12.70 12.17 -22.95
N SER A 68 13.87 12.57 -23.43
CA SER A 68 14.29 12.38 -24.82
C SER A 68 15.61 11.62 -24.89
N GLY A 69 15.76 10.80 -25.93
CA GLY A 69 16.93 9.99 -26.18
C GLY A 69 16.96 8.66 -25.41
N ASN A 70 18.08 7.96 -25.57
CA ASN A 70 18.39 6.67 -24.96
C ASN A 70 19.44 6.84 -23.86
N SER A 71 18.99 6.95 -22.61
CA SER A 71 19.89 7.11 -21.46
C SER A 71 19.30 6.43 -20.22
N THR A 72 19.98 6.63 -19.09
CA THR A 72 19.41 6.35 -17.76
C THR A 72 18.83 7.64 -17.18
N PHE A 73 17.53 7.61 -16.93
CA PHE A 73 16.77 8.69 -16.32
C PHE A 73 16.45 8.34 -14.87
N ILE A 74 16.50 9.34 -14.00
CA ILE A 74 16.08 9.22 -12.60
C ILE A 74 14.95 10.23 -12.39
N TYR A 75 13.82 9.75 -11.86
CA TYR A 75 12.69 10.59 -11.50
C TYR A 75 12.42 10.46 -10.00
N ALA A 76 12.40 11.61 -9.31
CA ALA A 76 12.02 11.69 -7.90
C ALA A 76 10.50 11.73 -7.79
N LEU A 77 9.90 10.59 -7.49
CA LEU A 77 8.47 10.46 -7.27
C LEU A 77 8.13 10.86 -5.83
N ASN A 78 7.42 11.97 -5.68
CA ASN A 78 6.86 12.37 -4.40
C ASN A 78 5.52 11.63 -4.16
N THR A 79 5.58 10.55 -3.38
CA THR A 79 4.42 9.71 -3.06
C THR A 79 3.47 10.34 -2.03
N ALA A 80 3.86 11.42 -1.35
CA ALA A 80 2.98 12.12 -0.40
C ALA A 80 1.74 12.75 -1.07
N ASN A 81 1.78 12.94 -2.39
CA ASN A 81 0.66 13.44 -3.19
C ASN A 81 -0.36 12.34 -3.56
N TYR A 82 -0.08 11.08 -3.22
CA TYR A 82 -0.88 9.93 -3.59
C TYR A 82 -1.44 9.27 -2.32
N PRO A 83 -2.74 8.93 -2.29
CA PRO A 83 -3.29 8.07 -1.25
C PRO A 83 -2.54 6.73 -1.13
N ASP A 84 -2.64 6.10 0.03
CA ASP A 84 -2.07 4.76 0.22
C ASP A 84 -2.78 3.75 -0.70
N GLY A 85 -1.99 2.90 -1.36
CA GLY A 85 -2.52 1.94 -2.33
C GLY A 85 -1.48 1.45 -3.34
N THR A 86 -1.89 0.51 -4.19
CA THR A 86 -1.07 0.01 -5.28
C THR A 86 -1.26 0.88 -6.52
N TYR A 87 -0.16 1.36 -7.07
CA TYR A 87 -0.13 2.14 -8.31
C TYR A 87 0.65 1.40 -9.40
N THR A 88 0.24 1.60 -10.64
CA THR A 88 0.90 1.02 -11.81
C THR A 88 1.84 2.03 -12.43
N LEU A 89 3.15 1.77 -12.39
CA LEU A 89 4.12 2.59 -13.10
C LEU A 89 4.34 2.01 -14.50
N LYS A 90 4.12 2.84 -15.53
CA LYS A 90 4.26 2.44 -16.93
C LYS A 90 5.25 3.35 -17.63
N VAL A 91 6.19 2.77 -18.35
CA VAL A 91 7.15 3.48 -19.20
C VAL A 91 6.89 3.11 -20.64
N VAL A 92 6.81 4.12 -21.52
CA VAL A 92 6.69 3.95 -22.96
C VAL A 92 7.88 4.63 -23.63
N ALA A 93 8.74 3.85 -24.31
CA ALA A 93 9.84 4.36 -25.10
C ALA A 93 9.47 4.28 -26.59
N MET A 94 9.46 5.42 -27.26
CA MET A 94 9.00 5.59 -28.64
C MET A 94 10.13 6.06 -29.56
N GLN A 95 10.21 5.44 -30.73
CA GLN A 95 11.14 5.75 -31.80
C GLN A 95 10.58 6.85 -32.72
N SER A 96 11.44 7.44 -33.55
CA SER A 96 11.06 8.51 -34.48
C SER A 96 10.06 8.09 -35.56
N ASP A 97 10.00 6.80 -35.88
CA ASP A 97 9.04 6.19 -36.81
C ASP A 97 7.68 5.83 -36.15
N GLY A 98 7.55 6.10 -34.83
CA GLY A 98 6.35 5.83 -34.05
C GLY A 98 6.29 4.42 -33.44
N LEU A 99 7.26 3.55 -33.71
CA LEU A 99 7.35 2.26 -33.03
C LEU A 99 7.70 2.45 -31.55
N SER A 100 7.18 1.60 -30.67
CA SER A 100 7.41 1.76 -29.23
C SER A 100 7.48 0.44 -28.46
N SER A 101 8.17 0.51 -27.33
CA SER A 101 8.18 -0.53 -26.30
C SER A 101 7.53 0.00 -25.03
N THR A 102 6.82 -0.87 -24.32
CA THR A 102 6.20 -0.55 -23.03
C THR A 102 6.71 -1.50 -21.96
N TYR A 103 6.99 -0.96 -20.77
CA TYR A 103 7.28 -1.74 -19.57
C TYR A 103 6.40 -1.27 -18.42
N THR A 104 5.90 -2.20 -17.62
CA THR A 104 5.01 -1.92 -16.49
C THR A 104 5.50 -2.61 -15.23
N THR A 105 5.45 -1.90 -14.10
CA THR A 105 5.68 -2.43 -12.76
C THR A 105 4.67 -1.83 -11.77
N HIS A 106 4.64 -2.34 -10.55
CA HIS A 106 3.77 -1.83 -9.49
C HIS A 106 4.58 -1.24 -8.35
N ILE A 107 3.99 -0.26 -7.67
CA ILE A 107 4.53 0.36 -6.46
C ILE A 107 3.42 0.47 -5.42
N GLN A 108 3.73 0.10 -4.19
CA GLN A 108 2.83 0.23 -3.05
C GLN A 108 3.14 1.54 -2.30
N VAL A 109 2.18 2.46 -2.26
CA VAL A 109 2.29 3.71 -1.49
C VAL A 109 1.77 3.47 -0.07
N GLU A 110 2.61 3.77 0.92
CA GLU A 110 2.34 3.56 2.35
C GLU A 110 2.71 4.80 3.18
N ASN A 111 2.05 5.94 2.92
CA ASN A 111 2.34 7.20 3.60
C ASN A 111 1.84 7.22 5.05
N GLN A 112 0.81 6.44 5.39
CA GLN A 112 0.18 6.49 6.72
C GLN A 112 0.73 5.47 7.71
N LEU A 113 1.63 4.58 7.29
CA LEU A 113 2.12 3.47 8.13
C LEU A 113 2.72 3.96 9.46
N GLU A 114 3.57 4.98 9.40
CA GLU A 114 4.24 5.52 10.59
C GLU A 114 3.24 6.17 11.55
N SER A 115 2.30 6.97 11.04
CA SER A 115 1.26 7.58 11.89
C SER A 115 0.38 6.52 12.55
N LEU A 116 0.08 5.44 11.83
CA LEU A 116 -0.71 4.33 12.34
C LEU A 116 0.01 3.58 13.47
N ASN A 117 1.31 3.33 13.33
CA ASN A 117 2.13 2.70 14.38
C ASN A 117 2.17 3.56 15.65
N ASN A 118 2.34 4.88 15.51
CA ASN A 118 2.34 5.80 16.65
C ASN A 118 0.98 5.86 17.36
N LYS A 119 -0.13 5.86 16.59
CA LYS A 119 -1.49 5.76 17.16
C LYS A 119 -1.69 4.44 17.91
N LEU A 120 -1.21 3.33 17.34
CA LEU A 120 -1.30 2.01 17.98
C LEU A 120 -0.52 1.96 19.29
N SER A 121 0.70 2.52 19.32
CA SER A 121 1.49 2.63 20.55
C SER A 121 0.76 3.43 21.62
N THR A 122 0.25 4.62 21.27
CA THR A 122 -0.50 5.50 22.19
C THR A 122 -1.74 4.81 22.76
N LEU A 123 -2.44 4.03 21.92
CA LEU A 123 -3.60 3.26 22.33
C LEU A 123 -3.21 2.14 23.32
N ASN A 124 -2.08 1.48 23.08
CA ASN A 124 -1.57 0.43 23.95
C ASN A 124 -1.19 0.97 25.34
N ASP A 125 -0.55 2.14 25.39
CA ASP A 125 -0.20 2.83 26.65
C ASP A 125 -1.46 3.24 27.43
N SER A 126 -2.46 3.75 26.73
CA SER A 126 -3.77 4.11 27.31
C SER A 126 -4.48 2.88 27.90
N LEU A 127 -4.44 1.75 27.20
CA LEU A 127 -5.03 0.49 27.66
C LEU A 127 -4.30 -0.04 28.91
N SER A 128 -2.97 -0.02 28.91
CA SER A 128 -2.14 -0.42 30.06
C SER A 128 -2.45 0.42 31.31
N THR A 129 -2.56 1.74 31.13
CA THR A 129 -2.92 2.68 32.20
C THR A 129 -4.31 2.40 32.76
N ARG A 130 -5.28 2.13 31.89
CA ARG A 130 -6.65 1.78 32.29
C ARG A 130 -6.67 0.45 33.05
N SER A 131 -5.95 -0.56 32.58
CA SER A 131 -5.83 -1.87 33.24
C SER A 131 -5.26 -1.75 34.66
N SER A 132 -4.21 -0.95 34.83
CA SER A 132 -3.62 -0.65 36.14
C SER A 132 -4.59 0.06 37.07
N SER A 133 -5.37 1.02 36.53
CA SER A 133 -6.40 1.74 37.28
C SER A 133 -7.52 0.79 37.76
N VAL A 134 -7.99 -0.11 36.89
CA VAL A 134 -8.99 -1.13 37.25
C VAL A 134 -8.45 -2.07 38.33
N SER A 135 -7.20 -2.52 38.19
CA SER A 135 -6.54 -3.38 39.18
C SER A 135 -6.46 -2.71 40.56
N SER A 136 -6.12 -1.41 40.59
CA SER A 136 -6.12 -0.60 41.81
C SER A 136 -7.52 -0.47 42.42
N VAL A 137 -8.54 -0.18 41.62
CA VAL A 137 -9.93 -0.12 42.12
C VAL A 137 -10.37 -1.47 42.70
N ASN A 138 -10.05 -2.56 42.03
CA ASN A 138 -10.39 -3.91 42.47
C ASN A 138 -9.70 -4.27 43.79
N SER A 139 -8.41 -3.96 43.96
CA SER A 139 -7.69 -4.21 45.21
C SER A 139 -8.25 -3.38 46.37
N ASN A 140 -8.57 -2.10 46.13
CA ASN A 140 -9.21 -1.23 47.11
C ASN A 140 -10.58 -1.75 47.54
N LEU A 141 -11.42 -2.16 46.59
CA LEU A 141 -12.74 -2.70 46.89
C LEU A 141 -12.66 -4.03 47.63
N SER A 142 -11.79 -4.95 47.18
CA SER A 142 -11.54 -6.23 47.85
C SER A 142 -11.08 -6.04 49.30
N GLY A 143 -10.20 -5.07 49.53
CA GLY A 143 -9.78 -4.68 50.89
C GLY A 143 -10.96 -4.20 51.75
N LYS A 144 -11.81 -3.32 51.22
CA LYS A 144 -13.02 -2.85 51.94
C LYS A 144 -14.04 -3.96 52.20
N VAL A 145 -14.24 -4.87 51.25
CA VAL A 145 -15.13 -6.02 51.43
C VAL A 145 -14.59 -6.93 52.54
N SER A 146 -13.28 -7.18 52.55
CA SER A 146 -12.63 -7.99 53.59
C SER A 146 -12.78 -7.38 54.99
N THR A 147 -12.61 -6.06 55.13
CA THR A 147 -12.79 -5.40 56.44
C THR A 147 -14.25 -5.41 56.91
N LEU A 148 -15.21 -5.23 55.99
CA LEU A 148 -16.64 -5.35 56.32
C LEU A 148 -17.04 -6.77 56.73
N GLN A 149 -16.46 -7.80 56.09
CA GLN A 149 -16.65 -9.19 56.49
C GLN A 149 -16.14 -9.45 57.91
N ILE A 150 -14.97 -8.91 58.28
CA ILE A 150 -14.44 -9.05 59.64
C ILE A 150 -15.34 -8.34 60.66
N ILE A 151 -15.77 -7.12 60.38
CA ILE A 151 -16.65 -6.34 61.27
C ILE A 151 -17.99 -7.06 61.47
N SER A 152 -18.58 -7.62 60.41
CA SER A 152 -19.85 -8.34 60.52
C SER A 152 -19.72 -9.60 61.38
N ILE A 153 -18.64 -10.37 61.21
CA ILE A 153 -18.35 -11.55 62.04
C ILE A 153 -18.22 -11.16 63.51
N ILE A 154 -17.45 -10.11 63.83
CA ILE A 154 -17.29 -9.62 65.21
C ILE A 154 -18.65 -9.20 65.80
N GLY A 155 -19.46 -8.44 65.04
CA GLY A 155 -20.78 -8.02 65.48
C GLY A 155 -21.71 -9.20 65.78
N ILE A 156 -21.69 -10.25 64.96
CA ILE A 156 -22.43 -11.49 65.19
C ILE A 156 -21.97 -12.16 66.49
N ILE A 157 -20.66 -12.29 66.71
CA ILE A 157 -20.09 -12.90 67.93
C ILE A 157 -20.52 -12.13 69.18
N ILE A 158 -20.41 -10.80 69.18
CA ILE A 158 -20.81 -9.95 70.30
C ILE A 158 -22.29 -10.15 70.63
N THR A 159 -23.14 -10.20 69.60
CA THR A 159 -24.59 -10.40 69.76
C THR A 159 -24.90 -11.75 70.40
N ILE A 160 -24.24 -12.83 69.97
CA ILE A 160 -24.40 -14.18 70.54
C ILE A 160 -23.99 -14.20 72.02
N VAL A 161 -22.84 -13.60 72.37
CA VAL A 161 -22.36 -13.54 73.75
C VAL A 161 -23.32 -12.77 74.66
N ALA A 162 -23.85 -11.63 74.20
CA ALA A 162 -24.81 -10.84 74.95
C ALA A 162 -26.10 -11.64 75.29
N ILE A 163 -26.61 -12.41 74.31
CA ILE A 163 -27.77 -13.28 74.50
C ILE A 163 -27.47 -14.38 75.55
N ALA A 164 -26.30 -15.03 75.45
CA ALA A 164 -25.91 -16.08 76.40
C ALA A 164 -25.79 -15.55 77.84
N LEU A 165 -25.16 -14.39 78.04
CA LEU A 165 -25.04 -13.75 79.35
C LEU A 165 -26.40 -13.38 79.95
N ALA A 166 -27.32 -12.87 79.13
CA ALA A 166 -28.68 -12.53 79.58
C ALA A 166 -29.45 -13.78 80.05
N LEU A 167 -29.25 -14.93 79.39
CA LEU A 167 -29.85 -16.20 79.79
C LEU A 167 -29.29 -16.73 81.10
N VAL A 168 -27.98 -16.58 81.36
CA VAL A 168 -27.33 -17.02 82.61
C VAL A 168 -27.82 -16.22 83.81
N ARG A 169 -27.98 -14.89 83.69
CA ARG A 169 -28.47 -14.02 84.77
C ARG A 169 -29.94 -14.25 85.16
N ARG A 170 -30.70 -14.96 84.32
CA ARG A 170 -32.14 -15.19 84.51
C ARG A 170 -32.44 -16.51 85.25
N LYS A 171 -31.43 -17.34 85.50
CA LYS A 171 -31.48 -18.51 86.39
C LYS A 171 -31.08 -18.10 87.81
#